data_AF-A0A3M7MDC4-F1
#
_entry.id   AF-A0A3M7MDC4-F1
#
_cell.length_a   1.000
_cell.length_b   1.000
_cell.length_c   1.000
_cell.angle_alpha   90.00
_cell.angle_beta   90.00
_cell.angle_gamma   90.00
#
_symmetry.space_group_name_H-M   'P 1'
#
loop_
_entity.id
_entity.type
_entity.pdbx_description
1 polymer ?
#
loop_
_entity_poly.entity_id
_entity_poly.type
_entity_poly.pdbx_seq_one_letter_code
_entity_poly.pdbx_strand_id
1 'polypeptide(L)'
;MSTTPSVMSTTPSVMSTTPSVMSSAQSILSSMPSIMSSIAPDYVLNGSRWNYRIIQARCWMLFGDGTRINFIFKAEVLPHNGVQDAPKLLIISSSAIIKIAPPKEPDNNRQKALKCERMAYEIAGVSSALCYRQIPDLKPANMFLSDIESGQVVAKVGDLGGVGKADNFTNCQSYAMRAPEVFLRYNCMAESQVWAIAMMVFVVIKPNLLGAWDSPSWGANVPWSLAKLRQLFPEWKLPHHDEVEDAELKVWLKYSELFNEMSDMPRMSTFPEELRKVGIAQQLEDLLLFMLVVHPKERPTASSVLQSEQFQAFEKFVDDLESHAVENGF
;
A
#
# COMPACT_ATOMS: atom_id res chain seq x y z
N MET A 1 -3.47 -34.39 -59.85
CA MET A 1 -4.49 -33.72 -59.02
C MET A 1 -4.00 -33.80 -57.59
N SER A 2 -3.52 -32.67 -57.04
CA SER A 2 -2.96 -32.54 -55.70
C SER A 2 -3.88 -31.62 -54.91
N THR A 3 -4.37 -32.07 -53.75
CA THR A 3 -5.23 -31.30 -52.86
C THR A 3 -4.51 -31.05 -51.55
N THR A 4 -4.08 -29.81 -51.35
CA THR A 4 -3.69 -29.22 -50.07
C THR A 4 -4.94 -28.74 -49.32
N PRO A 5 -5.01 -28.85 -47.97
CA PRO A 5 -6.03 -28.15 -47.20
C PRO A 5 -5.55 -26.75 -46.79
N SER A 6 -6.43 -25.78 -46.96
CA SER A 6 -6.32 -24.38 -46.59
C SER A 6 -6.49 -24.17 -45.07
N VAL A 7 -5.57 -23.40 -44.48
CA VAL A 7 -5.65 -22.91 -43.11
C VAL A 7 -6.53 -21.65 -43.08
N MET A 8 -7.69 -21.72 -42.42
CA MET A 8 -8.48 -20.54 -42.06
C MET A 8 -7.83 -19.85 -40.86
N SER A 9 -7.13 -18.76 -41.14
CA SER A 9 -6.75 -17.73 -40.17
C SER A 9 -8.03 -17.01 -39.71
N THR A 10 -8.36 -17.13 -38.42
CA THR A 10 -9.34 -16.26 -37.75
C THR A 10 -8.60 -15.48 -36.67
N THR A 11 -8.28 -14.23 -36.98
CA THR A 11 -7.89 -13.20 -36.01
C THR A 11 -9.12 -12.70 -35.28
N PRO A 12 -9.15 -12.68 -33.93
CA PRO A 12 -10.09 -11.84 -33.20
C PRO A 12 -9.49 -10.44 -33.08
N SER A 13 -10.21 -9.48 -33.64
CA SER A 13 -10.02 -8.04 -33.55
C SER A 13 -9.81 -7.57 -32.11
N VAL A 14 -8.61 -7.05 -31.83
CA VAL A 14 -8.30 -6.19 -30.69
C VAL A 14 -8.75 -4.78 -31.04
N MET A 15 -9.74 -4.24 -30.33
CA MET A 15 -9.95 -2.80 -30.07
C MET A 15 -11.27 -2.62 -29.30
N SER A 16 -11.21 -1.97 -28.12
CA SER A 16 -12.13 -0.88 -27.70
C SER A 16 -12.39 -0.71 -26.19
N THR A 17 -11.44 -0.97 -25.28
CA THR A 17 -11.58 -0.56 -23.86
C THR A 17 -10.50 0.42 -23.36
N THR A 18 -9.50 0.73 -24.19
CA THR A 18 -8.50 1.78 -23.96
C THR A 18 -8.97 3.25 -24.09
N PRO A 19 -10.09 3.64 -24.74
CA PRO A 19 -10.41 5.05 -24.93
C PRO A 19 -10.77 5.80 -23.65
N SER A 20 -11.45 5.16 -22.69
CA SER A 20 -12.02 5.85 -21.52
C SER A 20 -10.97 6.28 -20.48
N VAL A 21 -9.94 5.46 -20.26
CA VAL A 21 -8.84 5.75 -19.32
C VAL A 21 -7.90 6.80 -19.90
N MET A 22 -7.55 6.71 -21.19
CA MET A 22 -6.76 7.75 -21.86
C MET A 22 -7.53 9.07 -21.98
N SER A 23 -8.83 9.02 -22.25
CA SER A 23 -9.69 10.21 -22.27
C SER A 23 -9.79 10.87 -20.89
N SER A 24 -9.89 10.07 -19.81
CA SER A 24 -9.90 10.60 -18.44
C SER A 24 -8.54 11.20 -18.06
N ALA A 25 -7.44 10.54 -18.40
CA ALA A 25 -6.08 11.06 -18.18
C ALA A 25 -5.82 12.35 -18.99
N GLN A 26 -6.23 12.41 -20.26
CA GLN A 26 -6.14 13.63 -21.09
C GLN A 26 -7.07 14.75 -20.59
N SER A 27 -8.27 14.43 -20.10
CA SER A 27 -9.18 15.40 -19.49
C SER A 27 -8.62 15.96 -18.18
N ILE A 28 -7.93 15.13 -17.39
CA ILE A 28 -7.27 15.56 -16.14
C ILE A 28 -6.04 16.43 -16.48
N LEU A 29 -5.19 15.99 -17.42
CA LEU A 29 -4.01 16.73 -17.89
C LEU A 29 -4.38 18.09 -18.50
N SER A 30 -5.49 18.18 -19.24
CA SER A 30 -6.01 19.44 -19.80
C SER A 30 -6.65 20.37 -18.76
N SER A 31 -7.05 19.85 -17.60
CA SER A 31 -7.50 20.64 -16.44
C SER A 31 -6.36 21.04 -15.49
N MET A 32 -5.14 20.50 -15.66
CA MET A 32 -3.99 20.86 -14.83
C MET A 32 -3.62 22.35 -14.88
N PRO A 33 -3.67 23.05 -16.03
CA PRO A 33 -3.31 24.47 -16.06
C PRO A 33 -4.19 25.34 -15.17
N SER A 34 -5.48 25.02 -15.02
CA SER A 34 -6.44 25.82 -14.23
C SER A 34 -6.42 25.51 -12.74
N ILE A 35 -6.11 24.27 -12.34
CA ILE A 35 -5.89 23.92 -10.92
C ILE A 35 -4.52 24.43 -10.46
N MET A 36 -3.48 24.25 -11.28
CA MET A 36 -2.14 24.75 -10.96
C MET A 36 -2.05 26.28 -10.98
N SER A 37 -2.87 26.96 -11.81
CA SER A 37 -2.96 28.43 -11.77
C SER A 37 -3.63 28.95 -10.50
N SER A 38 -4.38 28.12 -9.77
CA SER A 38 -5.09 28.54 -8.54
C SER A 38 -4.39 28.12 -7.24
N ILE A 39 -3.48 27.14 -7.27
CA ILE A 39 -2.74 26.64 -6.10
C ILE A 39 -1.24 26.64 -6.41
N ALA A 40 -0.68 27.84 -6.58
CA ALA A 40 0.75 28.07 -6.76
C ALA A 40 1.47 28.12 -5.39
N PRO A 41 2.82 28.01 -5.37
CA PRO A 41 3.58 28.40 -4.19
C PRO A 41 3.14 29.80 -3.69
N ASP A 42 3.17 29.99 -2.37
CA ASP A 42 2.67 31.14 -1.63
C ASP A 42 1.14 31.32 -1.58
N TYR A 43 0.37 30.51 -2.31
CA TYR A 43 -1.08 30.52 -2.18
C TYR A 43 -1.51 30.10 -0.76
N VAL A 44 -2.40 30.87 -0.12
CA VAL A 44 -2.88 30.58 1.22
C VAL A 44 -4.28 29.96 1.16
N LEU A 45 -4.37 28.71 1.60
CA LEU A 45 -5.63 28.00 1.81
C LEU A 45 -6.17 28.32 3.20
N ASN A 46 -7.39 28.84 3.27
CA ASN A 46 -8.08 29.07 4.53
C ASN A 46 -8.66 27.73 5.03
N GLY A 47 -8.08 27.18 6.08
CA GLY A 47 -8.64 26.01 6.78
C GLY A 47 -9.55 26.43 7.92
N SER A 48 -10.26 25.45 8.49
CA SER A 48 -11.18 25.65 9.61
C SER A 48 -10.48 25.95 10.94
N ARG A 49 -9.21 25.57 11.09
CA ARG A 49 -8.40 25.79 12.29
C ARG A 49 -7.09 26.53 12.02
N TRP A 50 -6.50 26.29 10.86
CA TRP A 50 -5.22 26.85 10.44
C TRP A 50 -5.34 27.35 9.02
N ASN A 51 -4.55 28.35 8.68
CA ASN A 51 -4.32 28.70 7.29
C ASN A 51 -3.12 27.90 6.79
N TYR A 52 -3.04 27.62 5.49
CA TYR A 52 -1.96 26.82 4.93
C TYR A 52 -1.38 27.52 3.72
N ARG A 53 -0.13 27.98 3.82
CA ARG A 53 0.59 28.56 2.68
C ARG A 53 1.28 27.45 1.91
N ILE A 54 0.93 27.28 0.64
CA ILE A 54 1.59 26.28 -0.20
C ILE A 54 3.05 26.65 -0.37
N ILE A 55 3.96 25.78 0.08
CA ILE A 55 5.40 25.97 -0.12
C ILE A 55 5.92 25.14 -1.29
N GLN A 56 5.21 24.05 -1.62
CA GLN A 56 5.59 23.19 -2.73
C GLN A 56 4.34 22.62 -3.40
N ALA A 57 4.05 23.16 -4.58
CA ALA A 57 3.07 22.61 -5.51
C ALA A 57 3.74 21.60 -6.44
N ARG A 58 4.12 20.43 -5.92
CA ARG A 58 4.53 19.32 -6.77
C ARG A 58 3.36 18.38 -6.96
N CYS A 59 2.86 18.28 -8.18
CA CYS A 59 1.93 17.21 -8.55
C CYS A 59 2.69 15.89 -8.51
N TRP A 60 2.72 15.24 -7.35
CA TRP A 60 3.07 13.83 -7.29
C TRP A 60 1.89 13.07 -7.87
N MET A 61 2.02 12.64 -9.12
CA MET A 61 1.26 11.50 -9.59
C MET A 61 1.76 10.30 -8.78
N LEU A 62 1.16 10.08 -7.62
CA LEU A 62 1.24 8.78 -6.98
C LEU A 62 0.48 7.83 -7.90
N PHE A 63 1.21 7.16 -8.79
CA PHE A 63 0.73 5.91 -9.34
C PHE A 63 0.56 4.98 -8.14
N GLY A 64 -0.66 4.90 -7.62
CA GLY A 64 -1.07 3.74 -6.84
C GLY A 64 -1.06 2.50 -7.73
N ASP A 65 -2.01 1.59 -7.50
CA ASP A 65 -2.36 0.46 -8.36
C ASP A 65 -2.69 0.78 -9.86
N GLY A 66 -2.32 1.96 -10.36
CA GLY A 66 -2.59 2.44 -11.71
C GLY A 66 -3.92 3.18 -11.86
N THR A 67 -4.71 3.36 -10.79
CA THR A 67 -6.12 3.80 -10.94
C THR A 67 -6.48 5.17 -10.33
N ARG A 68 -5.60 5.82 -9.58
CA ARG A 68 -5.94 7.05 -8.83
C ARG A 68 -4.90 8.15 -8.99
N ILE A 69 -5.35 9.36 -9.31
CA ILE A 69 -4.53 10.59 -9.34
C ILE A 69 -5.04 11.50 -8.22
N ASN A 70 -4.20 11.75 -7.21
CA ASN A 70 -4.44 12.75 -6.16
C ASN A 70 -3.41 13.87 -6.31
N PHE A 71 -3.81 15.11 -6.05
CA PHE A 71 -2.86 16.21 -5.94
C PHE A 71 -2.41 16.34 -4.50
N ILE A 72 -1.10 16.32 -4.29
CA ILE A 72 -0.47 16.42 -2.98
C ILE A 72 0.39 17.68 -2.95
N PHE A 73 0.12 18.58 -2.00
CA PHE A 73 0.88 19.81 -1.81
C PHE A 73 1.57 19.78 -0.45
N LYS A 74 2.80 20.32 -0.38
CA LYS A 74 3.42 20.67 0.90
C LYS A 74 3.04 22.10 1.22
N ALA A 75 2.56 22.35 2.44
CA ALA A 75 2.17 23.68 2.88
C ALA A 75 2.78 24.00 4.25
N GLU A 76 3.15 25.25 4.48
CA GLU A 76 3.44 25.80 5.79
C GLU A 76 2.12 26.05 6.52
N VAL A 77 2.02 25.59 7.77
CA VAL A 77 0.87 25.88 8.64
C VAL A 77 1.02 27.28 9.22
N LEU A 78 0.04 28.13 8.93
CA LEU A 78 -0.04 29.50 9.42
C LEU A 78 -1.06 29.61 10.56
N PRO A 79 -0.78 30.40 11.61
CA PRO A 79 -1.75 30.73 12.65
C PRO A 79 -3.01 31.35 12.03
N HIS A 80 -4.18 30.90 12.49
CA HIS A 80 -5.43 31.55 12.14
C HIS A 80 -5.69 32.70 13.13
N ASN A 81 -6.14 33.86 12.64
CA ASN A 81 -6.41 35.02 13.49
C ASN A 81 -7.42 34.62 14.59
N GLY A 82 -7.01 34.73 15.85
CA GLY A 82 -7.87 34.42 17.02
C GLY A 82 -7.62 33.09 17.73
N VAL A 83 -6.68 32.25 17.26
CA VAL A 83 -6.30 31.01 17.96
C VAL A 83 -5.05 31.27 18.82
N GLN A 84 -5.24 31.46 20.13
CA GLN A 84 -4.13 31.67 21.09
C GLN A 84 -3.42 30.37 21.50
N ASP A 85 -4.06 29.22 21.31
CA ASP A 85 -3.55 27.90 21.71
C ASP A 85 -2.87 27.17 20.55
N ALA A 86 -1.88 27.80 19.90
CA ALA A 86 -0.99 27.05 19.02
C ALA A 86 -0.15 26.09 19.87
N PRO A 87 -0.22 24.76 19.66
CA PRO A 87 0.68 23.85 20.34
C PRO A 87 2.11 24.29 20.03
N LYS A 88 2.91 24.61 21.04
CA LYS A 88 4.31 25.04 20.88
C LYS A 88 5.14 24.05 20.03
N LEU A 89 4.71 22.79 19.93
CA LEU A 89 5.29 21.77 19.06
C LEU A 89 5.07 21.99 17.55
N LEU A 90 4.07 22.76 17.10
CA LEU A 90 3.89 23.05 15.67
C LEU A 90 4.88 24.11 15.16
N ILE A 91 5.33 25.03 16.02
CA ILE A 91 5.98 26.27 15.58
C ILE A 91 7.40 26.04 15.04
N ILE A 92 8.01 24.87 15.28
CA ILE A 92 9.43 24.65 14.96
C ILE A 92 9.64 24.05 13.55
N SER A 93 8.63 23.42 12.92
CA SER A 93 8.66 22.99 11.49
C SER A 93 7.32 22.43 11.01
N SER A 94 6.20 23.16 11.18
CA SER A 94 4.89 22.67 10.75
C SER A 94 4.68 22.78 9.25
N SER A 95 5.23 21.84 8.50
CA SER A 95 4.74 21.55 7.15
C SER A 95 3.56 20.58 7.21
N ALA A 96 2.45 20.92 6.57
CA ALA A 96 1.31 20.07 6.32
C ALA A 96 1.37 19.47 4.92
N ILE A 97 0.75 18.30 4.75
CA ILE A 97 0.47 17.69 3.46
C ILE A 97 -1.01 17.92 3.15
N ILE A 98 -1.30 18.50 1.98
CA ILE A 98 -2.67 18.78 1.53
C ILE A 98 -2.99 17.87 0.36
N LYS A 99 -4.03 17.05 0.52
CA LYS A 99 -4.54 16.13 -0.49
C LYS A 99 -5.83 16.69 -1.09
N ILE A 100 -5.88 16.82 -2.41
CA ILE A 100 -7.05 17.34 -3.14
C ILE A 100 -7.50 16.30 -4.17
N ALA A 101 -8.79 16.00 -4.19
CA ALA A 101 -9.40 15.20 -5.26
C ALA A 101 -9.64 16.08 -6.49
N PRO A 102 -9.45 15.56 -7.71
CA PRO A 102 -9.72 16.30 -8.93
C PRO A 102 -11.20 16.75 -9.01
N PRO A 103 -11.47 17.99 -9.45
CA PRO A 103 -12.80 18.60 -9.43
C PRO A 103 -13.78 18.05 -10.48
N LYS A 104 -13.32 17.24 -11.45
CA LYS A 104 -14.10 16.81 -12.62
C LYS A 104 -14.22 15.31 -12.80
N GLU A 105 -14.28 14.54 -11.71
CA GLU A 105 -14.70 13.14 -11.87
C GLU A 105 -16.20 12.97 -11.69
N PRO A 106 -16.88 12.28 -12.63
CA PRO A 106 -18.30 11.98 -12.53
C PRO A 106 -18.63 11.00 -11.40
N ASP A 107 -17.61 10.44 -10.75
CA ASP A 107 -17.76 9.38 -9.76
C ASP A 107 -17.69 9.93 -8.33
N ASN A 108 -18.86 10.05 -7.68
CA ASN A 108 -19.05 10.49 -6.29
C ASN A 108 -18.17 9.74 -5.27
N ASN A 109 -17.55 8.63 -5.67
CA ASN A 109 -16.71 7.78 -4.85
C ASN A 109 -15.45 8.48 -4.34
N ARG A 110 -14.84 9.41 -5.09
CA ARG A 110 -13.63 10.12 -4.62
C ARG A 110 -13.91 11.13 -3.50
N GLN A 111 -14.99 11.90 -3.66
CA GLN A 111 -15.45 12.80 -2.60
C GLN A 111 -15.91 12.03 -1.37
N LYS A 112 -16.57 10.87 -1.56
CA LYS A 112 -16.90 9.95 -0.46
C LYS A 112 -15.65 9.47 0.26
N ALA A 113 -14.61 9.03 -0.46
CA ALA A 113 -13.37 8.56 0.15
C ALA A 113 -12.65 9.66 0.96
N LEU A 114 -12.53 10.88 0.43
CA LEU A 114 -11.98 12.01 1.18
C LEU A 114 -12.84 12.39 2.39
N LYS A 115 -14.18 12.29 2.27
CA LYS A 115 -15.09 12.52 3.39
C LYS A 115 -14.92 11.45 4.46
N CYS A 116 -14.78 10.18 4.08
CA CYS A 116 -14.46 9.08 4.99
C CYS A 116 -13.11 9.28 5.67
N GLU A 117 -12.08 9.66 4.92
CA GLU A 117 -10.75 9.95 5.44
C GLU A 117 -10.79 11.11 6.46
N ARG A 118 -11.50 12.20 6.13
CA ARG A 118 -11.71 13.31 7.07
C ARG A 118 -12.46 12.88 8.33
N MET A 119 -13.54 12.12 8.18
CA MET A 119 -14.30 11.59 9.31
C MET A 119 -13.43 10.69 10.20
N ALA A 120 -12.52 9.92 9.60
CA ALA A 120 -11.57 9.11 10.35
C ALA A 120 -10.68 9.96 11.24
N TYR A 121 -10.11 11.06 10.73
CA TYR A 121 -9.30 11.96 11.54
C TYR A 121 -10.09 12.76 12.59
N GLU A 122 -11.39 12.97 12.39
CA GLU A 122 -12.25 13.70 13.34
C GLU A 122 -12.68 12.83 14.55
N ILE A 123 -12.47 11.52 14.51
CA ILE A 123 -12.79 10.62 15.62
C ILE A 123 -11.74 10.75 16.72
N ALA A 124 -12.20 11.09 17.93
CA ALA A 124 -11.35 11.20 19.11
C ALA A 124 -10.63 9.87 19.36
N GLY A 125 -9.30 9.91 19.29
CA GLY A 125 -8.45 8.73 19.44
C GLY A 125 -8.73 7.69 18.37
N VAL A 126 -8.39 7.98 17.11
CA VAL A 126 -8.44 7.03 15.97
C VAL A 126 -7.80 5.68 16.31
N SER A 127 -6.72 5.69 17.11
CA SER A 127 -6.05 4.49 17.63
C SER A 127 -6.84 3.72 18.72
N SER A 128 -7.77 4.39 19.40
CA SER A 128 -8.61 3.83 20.47
C SER A 128 -10.07 3.58 20.06
N ALA A 129 -10.46 4.05 18.87
CA ALA A 129 -11.83 3.96 18.38
C ALA A 129 -12.15 2.52 17.95
N LEU A 130 -13.02 1.85 18.70
CA LEU A 130 -13.47 0.48 18.44
C LEU A 130 -14.05 0.26 17.03
N CYS A 131 -14.45 1.33 16.33
CA CYS A 131 -15.01 1.30 14.99
C CYS A 131 -13.95 1.18 13.86
N TYR A 132 -12.68 1.46 14.14
CA TYR A 132 -11.57 1.35 13.19
C TYR A 132 -10.67 0.19 13.56
N ARG A 133 -11.12 -1.01 13.19
CA ARG A 133 -10.35 -2.23 13.48
C ARG A 133 -9.39 -2.61 12.36
N GLN A 134 -9.54 -2.07 11.15
CA GLN A 134 -8.76 -2.49 9.99
C GLN A 134 -8.45 -1.35 9.05
N ILE A 135 -7.18 -1.27 8.66
CA ILE A 135 -6.67 -0.34 7.67
C ILE A 135 -6.37 -1.17 6.42
N PRO A 136 -7.37 -1.38 5.53
CA PRO A 136 -7.28 -2.38 4.47
C PRO A 136 -6.20 -2.09 3.41
N ASP A 137 -5.48 -0.98 3.47
CA ASP A 137 -4.51 -0.56 2.45
C ASP A 137 -3.18 -0.07 3.07
N LEU A 138 -2.69 -0.79 4.08
CA LEU A 138 -1.32 -0.58 4.58
C LEU A 138 -0.29 -0.90 3.49
N LYS A 139 0.51 0.10 3.13
CA LYS A 139 1.58 0.04 2.12
C LYS A 139 2.55 1.21 2.30
N PRO A 140 3.77 1.15 1.72
CA PRO A 140 4.77 2.22 1.88
C PRO A 140 4.24 3.62 1.52
N ALA A 141 3.45 3.72 0.45
CA ALA A 141 2.88 5.00 0.00
C ALA A 141 1.89 5.64 1.00
N ASN A 142 1.39 4.87 1.98
CA ASN A 142 0.45 5.33 3.00
C ASN A 142 1.13 5.51 4.37
N MET A 143 2.46 5.36 4.44
CA MET A 143 3.27 5.63 5.63
C MET A 143 4.03 6.95 5.45
N PHE A 144 3.68 7.94 6.27
CA PHE A 144 4.34 9.22 6.31
C PHE A 144 5.38 9.24 7.42
N LEU A 145 6.60 9.65 7.09
CA LEU A 145 7.67 9.84 8.06
C LEU A 145 7.81 11.33 8.35
N SER A 146 7.97 11.67 9.62
CA SER A 146 8.34 13.01 10.07
C SER A 146 9.55 12.92 10.98
N ASP A 147 10.23 14.04 11.15
CA ASP A 147 11.39 14.16 12.05
C ASP A 147 12.56 13.24 11.64
N ILE A 148 12.75 13.08 10.32
CA ILE A 148 13.77 12.19 9.76
C ILE A 148 15.21 12.68 9.97
N GLU A 149 15.39 13.95 10.31
CA GLU A 149 16.70 14.58 10.52
C GLU A 149 17.14 14.56 11.99
N SER A 150 16.22 14.30 12.94
CA SER A 150 16.53 14.33 14.37
C SER A 150 17.04 13.00 14.93
N GLY A 151 17.08 11.95 14.11
CA GLY A 151 17.26 10.57 14.57
C GLY A 151 16.00 9.97 15.22
N GLN A 152 14.99 10.79 15.56
CA GLN A 152 13.73 10.32 16.15
C GLN A 152 12.61 10.24 15.09
N VAL A 153 12.77 9.32 14.15
CA VAL A 153 11.81 9.15 13.05
C VAL A 153 10.43 8.77 13.60
N VAL A 154 9.42 9.59 13.32
CA VAL A 154 8.03 9.29 13.65
C VAL A 154 7.28 8.84 12.40
N ALA A 155 6.80 7.59 12.41
CA ALA A 155 5.94 7.04 11.36
C ALA A 155 4.46 7.29 11.65
N LYS A 156 3.70 7.70 10.63
CA LYS A 156 2.27 8.01 10.70
C LYS A 156 1.54 7.30 9.56
N VAL A 157 0.47 6.58 9.89
CA VAL A 157 -0.41 5.98 8.89
C VAL A 157 -1.34 7.06 8.33
N GLY A 158 -1.50 7.12 7.01
CA GLY A 158 -2.52 7.94 6.37
C GLY A 158 -3.30 7.20 5.29
N ASP A 159 -3.97 7.96 4.41
CA ASP A 159 -4.93 7.44 3.42
C ASP A 159 -6.04 6.58 4.05
N LEU A 160 -6.67 7.11 5.10
CA LEU A 160 -7.67 6.39 5.89
C LEU A 160 -9.06 6.31 5.22
N GLY A 161 -9.16 6.66 3.93
CA GLY A 161 -10.44 6.67 3.20
C GLY A 161 -11.09 5.30 3.03
N GLY A 162 -10.31 4.23 3.16
CA GLY A 162 -10.79 2.85 3.11
C GLY A 162 -11.05 2.20 4.47
N VAL A 163 -10.77 2.88 5.58
CA VAL A 163 -10.90 2.26 6.92
C VAL A 163 -12.37 2.01 7.25
N GLY A 164 -12.67 0.83 7.78
CA GLY A 164 -14.04 0.42 8.11
C GLY A 164 -14.10 -0.75 9.08
N LYS A 165 -15.28 -1.35 9.19
CA LYS A 165 -15.51 -2.54 10.01
C LYS A 165 -15.00 -3.80 9.31
N ALA A 166 -14.52 -4.73 10.12
CA ALA A 166 -13.82 -5.96 9.74
C ALA A 166 -14.57 -6.92 8.80
N ASP A 167 -15.90 -6.84 8.79
CA ASP A 167 -16.80 -7.78 8.15
C ASP A 167 -16.97 -7.58 6.64
N ASN A 168 -16.38 -6.53 6.05
CA ASN A 168 -16.63 -6.14 4.66
C ASN A 168 -15.40 -6.14 3.73
N PHE A 169 -14.26 -6.69 4.16
CA PHE A 169 -12.99 -6.56 3.44
C PHE A 169 -12.46 -7.90 2.92
N THR A 170 -13.04 -8.43 1.84
CA THR A 170 -12.62 -9.71 1.21
C THR A 170 -11.74 -9.55 -0.04
N ASN A 171 -11.63 -8.34 -0.60
CA ASN A 171 -10.73 -8.03 -1.72
C ASN A 171 -10.05 -6.68 -1.47
N CYS A 172 -9.28 -6.62 -0.40
CA CYS A 172 -8.51 -5.44 -0.02
C CYS A 172 -7.01 -5.73 -0.01
N GLN A 173 -6.23 -4.81 0.54
CA GLN A 173 -4.77 -4.80 0.53
C GLN A 173 -4.19 -4.72 -0.88
N SER A 174 -3.16 -3.89 -1.01
CA SER A 174 -2.32 -3.85 -2.19
C SER A 174 -1.70 -5.23 -2.42
N TYR A 175 -1.58 -5.66 -3.68
CA TYR A 175 -1.22 -7.05 -4.01
C TYR A 175 0.06 -7.55 -3.34
N ALA A 176 1.07 -6.68 -3.17
CA ALA A 176 2.33 -7.04 -2.53
C ALA A 176 2.25 -7.16 -0.98
N MET A 177 1.24 -6.56 -0.35
CA MET A 177 1.00 -6.60 1.09
C MET A 177 -0.20 -7.47 1.46
N ARG A 178 -0.85 -8.08 0.47
CA ARG A 178 -2.06 -8.84 0.67
C ARG A 178 -1.75 -10.15 1.39
N ALA A 179 -2.48 -10.39 2.48
CA ALA A 179 -2.33 -11.60 3.28
C ALA A 179 -2.88 -12.85 2.55
N PRO A 180 -2.35 -14.05 2.85
CA PRO A 180 -2.78 -15.31 2.25
C PRO A 180 -4.30 -15.51 2.31
N GLU A 181 -4.91 -15.28 3.47
CA GLU A 181 -6.34 -15.42 3.68
C GLU A 181 -7.18 -14.44 2.85
N VAL A 182 -6.65 -13.24 2.58
CA VAL A 182 -7.34 -12.22 1.77
C VAL A 182 -7.31 -12.59 0.28
N PHE A 183 -6.24 -13.23 -0.21
CA PHE A 183 -6.23 -13.83 -1.55
C PHE A 183 -7.31 -14.92 -1.69
N LEU A 184 -7.58 -15.66 -0.61
CA LEU A 184 -8.61 -16.71 -0.54
C LEU A 184 -10.01 -16.17 -0.25
N ARG A 185 -10.22 -14.85 -0.37
CA ARG A 185 -11.52 -14.18 -0.14
C ARG A 185 -12.06 -14.25 1.29
N TYR A 186 -11.24 -14.65 2.26
CA TYR A 186 -11.59 -14.46 3.66
C TYR A 186 -11.48 -12.98 4.03
N ASN A 187 -12.22 -12.59 5.07
CA ASN A 187 -12.14 -11.25 5.61
C ASN A 187 -10.69 -10.95 6.00
N CYS A 188 -10.22 -9.78 5.59
CA CYS A 188 -9.06 -9.16 6.22
C CYS A 188 -9.36 -9.05 7.71
N MET A 189 -8.43 -9.47 8.56
CA MET A 189 -8.55 -9.42 10.02
C MET A 189 -7.41 -8.60 10.61
N ALA A 190 -7.36 -8.47 11.94
CA ALA A 190 -6.26 -7.74 12.60
C ALA A 190 -4.90 -8.39 12.29
N GLU A 191 -4.87 -9.71 12.19
CA GLU A 191 -3.72 -10.53 11.83
C GLU A 191 -3.28 -10.26 10.39
N SER A 192 -4.21 -9.99 9.47
CA SER A 192 -3.88 -9.58 8.10
C SER A 192 -3.13 -8.25 8.05
N GLN A 193 -3.32 -7.37 9.04
CA GLN A 193 -2.60 -6.09 9.14
C GLN A 193 -1.15 -6.31 9.58
N VAL A 194 -0.91 -7.23 10.52
CA VAL A 194 0.45 -7.63 10.94
C VAL A 194 1.23 -8.16 9.73
N TRP A 195 0.58 -8.99 8.90
CA TRP A 195 1.15 -9.44 7.64
C TRP A 195 1.51 -8.28 6.71
N ALA A 196 0.58 -7.35 6.49
CA ALA A 196 0.82 -6.21 5.60
C ALA A 196 1.98 -5.32 6.06
N ILE A 197 2.14 -5.11 7.37
CA ILE A 197 3.28 -4.36 7.94
C ILE A 197 4.60 -5.08 7.69
N ALA A 198 4.67 -6.38 7.96
CA ALA A 198 5.90 -7.13 7.72
C ALA A 198 6.25 -7.22 6.23
N MET A 199 5.25 -7.44 5.36
CA MET A 199 5.45 -7.39 3.91
C MET A 199 5.87 -6.00 3.43
N MET A 200 5.35 -4.92 4.03
CA MET A 200 5.76 -3.56 3.73
C MET A 200 7.26 -3.35 3.99
N VAL A 201 7.77 -3.83 5.13
CA VAL A 201 9.21 -3.79 5.43
C VAL A 201 9.99 -4.62 4.42
N PHE A 202 9.53 -5.84 4.14
CA PHE A 202 10.21 -6.74 3.19
C PHE A 202 10.29 -6.15 1.78
N VAL A 203 9.22 -5.54 1.25
CA VAL A 203 9.27 -4.95 -0.10
C VAL A 203 10.10 -3.67 -0.18
N VAL A 204 10.35 -2.99 0.95
CA VAL A 204 11.28 -1.86 0.98
C VAL A 204 12.71 -2.38 0.85
N ILE A 205 13.03 -3.49 1.53
CA ILE A 205 14.33 -4.17 1.44
C ILE A 205 14.53 -4.80 0.07
N LYS A 206 13.49 -5.45 -0.47
CA LYS A 206 13.52 -6.17 -1.73
C LYS A 206 12.35 -5.73 -2.63
N PRO A 207 12.48 -4.56 -3.29
CA PRO A 207 11.43 -4.05 -4.15
C PRO A 207 11.15 -5.01 -5.30
N ASN A 208 9.94 -4.90 -5.87
CA ASN A 208 9.56 -5.55 -7.12
C ASN A 208 9.45 -7.09 -7.08
N LEU A 209 9.78 -7.73 -5.95
CA LEU A 209 9.67 -9.19 -5.83
C LEU A 209 8.21 -9.64 -5.83
N LEU A 210 7.35 -9.01 -5.02
CA LEU A 210 5.97 -9.41 -4.76
C LEU A 210 4.93 -8.54 -5.47
N GLY A 211 3.68 -9.02 -5.46
CA GLY A 211 2.55 -8.35 -6.08
C GLY A 211 2.58 -8.46 -7.60
N ALA A 212 1.91 -7.51 -8.26
CA ALA A 212 1.69 -7.53 -9.70
C ALA A 212 2.87 -6.96 -10.52
N TRP A 213 4.04 -6.77 -9.91
CA TRP A 213 5.09 -5.90 -10.44
C TRP A 213 5.53 -6.18 -11.88
N ASP A 214 5.53 -7.39 -12.36
CA ASP A 214 6.03 -7.79 -13.68
C ASP A 214 4.96 -8.66 -14.35
N SER A 215 3.71 -8.43 -13.95
CA SER A 215 2.58 -9.21 -14.42
C SER A 215 2.39 -8.99 -15.92
N PRO A 216 2.16 -10.06 -16.71
CA PRO A 216 2.05 -9.96 -18.16
C PRO A 216 0.84 -9.15 -18.62
N SER A 217 -0.18 -9.01 -17.77
CA SER A 217 -1.37 -8.21 -18.06
C SER A 217 -2.13 -7.85 -16.78
N TRP A 218 -2.95 -6.80 -16.84
CA TRP A 218 -3.73 -6.36 -15.68
C TRP A 218 -4.70 -7.44 -15.16
N GLY A 219 -5.27 -8.24 -16.06
CA GLY A 219 -6.15 -9.37 -15.69
C GLY A 219 -5.41 -10.51 -14.98
N ALA A 220 -4.09 -10.56 -15.09
CA ALA A 220 -3.24 -11.54 -14.44
C ALA A 220 -2.72 -11.08 -13.07
N ASN A 221 -2.95 -9.83 -12.66
CA ASN A 221 -2.34 -9.26 -11.45
C ASN A 221 -2.55 -10.12 -10.19
N VAL A 222 -3.79 -10.58 -9.96
CA VAL A 222 -4.11 -11.42 -8.79
C VAL A 222 -3.48 -12.82 -8.87
N PRO A 223 -3.74 -13.63 -9.93
CA PRO A 223 -3.13 -14.96 -10.03
C PRO A 223 -1.60 -14.93 -10.10
N TRP A 224 -1.01 -13.88 -10.69
CA TRP A 224 0.43 -13.68 -10.72
C TRP A 224 1.01 -13.41 -9.33
N SER A 225 0.37 -12.52 -8.57
CA SER A 225 0.76 -12.24 -7.18
C SER A 225 0.61 -13.49 -6.29
N LEU A 226 -0.45 -14.27 -6.52
CA LEU A 226 -0.71 -15.53 -5.82
C LEU A 226 0.36 -16.59 -6.15
N ALA A 227 0.73 -16.72 -7.42
CA ALA A 227 1.79 -17.62 -7.86
C ALA A 227 3.13 -17.29 -7.21
N LYS A 228 3.47 -15.99 -7.14
CA LYS A 228 4.63 -15.48 -6.42
C LYS A 228 4.59 -15.85 -4.94
N LEU A 229 3.48 -15.56 -4.28
CA LEU A 229 3.34 -15.83 -2.85
C LEU A 229 3.46 -17.34 -2.54
N ARG A 230 2.95 -18.21 -3.42
CA ARG A 230 3.09 -19.67 -3.31
C ARG A 230 4.54 -20.15 -3.43
N GLN A 231 5.36 -19.54 -4.28
CA GLN A 231 6.79 -19.89 -4.35
C GLN A 231 7.54 -19.45 -3.09
N LEU A 232 7.18 -18.28 -2.55
CA LEU A 232 7.83 -17.71 -1.38
C LEU A 232 7.50 -18.49 -0.09
N PHE A 233 6.27 -19.03 0.01
CA PHE A 233 5.78 -19.83 1.14
C PHE A 233 5.26 -21.19 0.64
N PRO A 234 6.15 -22.14 0.29
CA PRO A 234 5.74 -23.44 -0.26
C PRO A 234 4.95 -24.32 0.71
N GLU A 235 5.03 -24.05 2.01
CA GLU A 235 4.22 -24.68 3.05
C GLU A 235 2.76 -24.22 3.03
N TRP A 236 2.46 -23.11 2.35
CA TRP A 236 1.10 -22.63 2.19
C TRP A 236 0.28 -23.56 1.29
N LYS A 237 -0.55 -24.38 1.93
CA LYS A 237 -1.47 -25.28 1.24
C LYS A 237 -2.67 -24.50 0.72
N LEU A 238 -2.63 -24.17 -0.56
CA LEU A 238 -3.78 -23.66 -1.30
C LEU A 238 -4.80 -24.78 -1.57
N PRO A 239 -6.11 -24.48 -1.51
CA PRO A 239 -7.11 -25.42 -1.98
C PRO A 239 -6.95 -25.63 -3.49
N HIS A 240 -7.27 -26.83 -3.97
CA HIS A 240 -7.32 -27.08 -5.40
C HIS A 240 -8.46 -26.26 -6.02
N HIS A 241 -8.29 -25.79 -7.27
CA HIS A 241 -9.29 -24.93 -7.90
C HIS A 241 -10.67 -25.59 -8.04
N ASP A 242 -10.74 -26.93 -8.11
CA ASP A 242 -12.02 -27.67 -8.13
C ASP A 242 -12.71 -27.77 -6.77
N GLU A 243 -12.01 -27.48 -5.66
CA GLU A 243 -12.54 -27.57 -4.29
C GLU A 243 -13.22 -26.28 -3.81
N VAL A 244 -13.04 -25.19 -4.56
CA VAL A 244 -13.64 -23.88 -4.25
C VAL A 244 -14.99 -23.77 -4.96
N GLU A 245 -15.91 -22.91 -4.51
CA GLU A 245 -17.15 -22.61 -5.26
C GLU A 245 -17.12 -21.27 -5.97
N ASP A 246 -16.42 -20.28 -5.39
CA ASP A 246 -16.28 -18.93 -5.96
C ASP A 246 -15.58 -18.96 -7.32
N ALA A 247 -16.31 -18.61 -8.38
CA ALA A 247 -15.85 -18.71 -9.76
C ALA A 247 -14.60 -17.86 -10.06
N GLU A 248 -14.44 -16.71 -9.40
CA GLU A 248 -13.30 -15.83 -9.61
C GLU A 248 -12.05 -16.39 -8.90
N LEU A 249 -12.20 -16.90 -7.67
CA LEU A 249 -11.13 -17.58 -6.95
C LEU A 249 -10.70 -18.87 -7.65
N LYS A 250 -11.64 -19.65 -8.23
CA LYS A 250 -11.30 -20.81 -9.09
C LYS A 250 -10.35 -20.41 -10.22
N VAL A 251 -10.69 -19.33 -10.92
CA VAL A 251 -9.88 -18.78 -12.01
C VAL A 251 -8.51 -18.36 -11.49
N TRP A 252 -8.44 -17.64 -10.36
CA TRP A 252 -7.16 -17.21 -9.79
C TRP A 252 -6.26 -18.37 -9.39
N LEU A 253 -6.80 -19.39 -8.73
CA LEU A 253 -6.04 -20.58 -8.33
C LEU A 253 -5.49 -21.31 -9.56
N LYS A 254 -6.35 -21.59 -10.54
CA LYS A 254 -5.96 -22.25 -11.79
C LYS A 254 -4.86 -21.50 -12.53
N TYR A 255 -4.99 -20.18 -12.72
CA TYR A 255 -3.96 -19.41 -13.41
C TYR A 255 -2.68 -19.29 -12.59
N SER A 256 -2.76 -19.24 -11.26
CA SER A 256 -1.56 -19.22 -10.41
C SER A 256 -0.73 -20.51 -10.52
N GLU A 257 -1.38 -21.66 -10.70
CA GLU A 257 -0.74 -22.95 -10.94
C GLU A 257 -0.04 -22.95 -12.31
N LEU A 258 -0.76 -22.53 -13.35
CA LEU A 258 -0.20 -22.40 -14.71
C LEU A 258 1.02 -21.47 -14.74
N PHE A 259 0.99 -20.32 -14.05
CA PHE A 259 2.12 -19.41 -14.00
C PHE A 259 3.37 -20.06 -13.38
N ASN A 260 3.24 -20.88 -12.35
CA ASN A 260 4.39 -21.54 -11.73
C ASN A 260 5.00 -22.66 -12.62
N GLU A 261 4.25 -23.13 -13.62
CA GLU A 261 4.73 -24.06 -14.65
C GLU A 261 5.41 -23.35 -15.82
N MET A 262 5.11 -22.06 -16.06
CA MET A 262 5.71 -21.28 -17.14
C MET A 262 7.21 -21.03 -16.91
N SER A 263 7.99 -21.08 -17.99
CA SER A 263 9.43 -20.79 -17.97
C SER A 263 9.75 -19.34 -17.60
N ASP A 264 8.87 -18.42 -17.99
CA ASP A 264 9.10 -16.97 -17.92
C ASP A 264 8.72 -16.39 -16.56
N MET A 265 8.11 -17.20 -15.69
CA MET A 265 7.81 -16.82 -14.32
C MET A 265 9.11 -16.73 -13.51
N PRO A 266 9.39 -15.60 -12.83
CA PRO A 266 10.55 -15.47 -11.97
C PRO A 266 10.58 -16.61 -10.93
N ARG A 267 11.66 -17.38 -10.92
CA ARG A 267 11.89 -18.41 -9.91
C ARG A 267 12.39 -17.74 -8.65
N MET A 268 11.61 -17.87 -7.59
CA MET A 268 11.93 -17.32 -6.28
C MET A 268 12.34 -18.44 -5.34
N SER A 269 13.25 -18.12 -4.42
CA SER A 269 13.53 -18.99 -3.28
C SER A 269 12.46 -18.82 -2.20
N THR A 270 12.52 -19.66 -1.18
CA THR A 270 11.65 -19.54 -0.01
C THR A 270 11.88 -18.22 0.72
N PHE A 271 10.91 -17.79 1.53
CA PHE A 271 11.01 -16.53 2.27
C PHE A 271 12.30 -16.39 3.08
N PRO A 272 12.72 -17.37 3.91
CA PRO A 272 13.97 -17.26 4.66
C PRO A 272 15.22 -17.18 3.76
N GLU A 273 15.20 -17.85 2.60
CA GLU A 273 16.31 -17.78 1.65
C GLU A 273 16.38 -16.41 0.96
N GLU A 274 15.24 -15.81 0.63
CA GLU A 274 15.19 -14.46 0.07
C GLU A 274 15.67 -13.39 1.07
N LEU A 275 15.39 -13.55 2.37
CA LEU A 275 15.96 -12.70 3.43
C LEU A 275 17.47 -12.86 3.54
N ARG A 276 18.00 -14.09 3.53
CA ARG A 276 19.44 -14.33 3.54
C ARG A 276 20.17 -13.73 2.35
N LYS A 277 19.54 -13.73 1.16
CA LYS A 277 20.12 -13.12 -0.05
C LYS A 277 20.28 -11.60 0.04
N VAL A 278 19.41 -10.90 0.78
CA VAL A 278 19.50 -9.44 0.94
C VAL A 278 20.45 -9.03 2.06
N GLY A 279 20.87 -9.96 2.92
CA GLY A 279 21.89 -9.72 3.94
C GLY A 279 21.45 -8.76 5.04
N ILE A 280 20.19 -8.86 5.48
CA ILE A 280 19.68 -8.06 6.61
C ILE A 280 20.21 -8.59 7.95
N ALA A 281 20.12 -7.75 8.98
CA ALA A 281 20.46 -8.16 10.34
C ALA A 281 19.58 -9.32 10.80
N GLN A 282 20.18 -10.30 11.51
CA GLN A 282 19.48 -11.50 11.97
C GLN A 282 18.24 -11.16 12.81
N GLN A 283 18.32 -10.12 13.64
CA GLN A 283 17.22 -9.66 14.49
C GLN A 283 16.00 -9.21 13.68
N LEU A 284 16.23 -8.55 12.54
CA LEU A 284 15.16 -8.17 11.62
C LEU A 284 14.63 -9.39 10.86
N GLU A 285 15.50 -10.32 10.45
CA GLU A 285 15.09 -11.59 9.84
C GLU A 285 14.18 -12.38 10.79
N ASP A 286 14.58 -12.56 12.04
CA ASP A 286 13.82 -13.28 13.06
C ASP A 286 12.47 -12.63 13.33
N LEU A 287 12.42 -11.30 13.41
CA LEU A 287 11.18 -10.55 13.57
C LEU A 287 10.24 -10.71 12.37
N LEU A 288 10.77 -10.63 11.14
CA LEU A 288 9.97 -10.82 9.92
C LEU A 288 9.44 -12.25 9.81
N LEU A 289 10.26 -13.27 10.14
CA LEU A 289 9.83 -14.67 10.18
C LEU A 289 8.75 -14.90 11.23
N PHE A 290 8.85 -14.25 12.40
CA PHE A 290 7.83 -14.31 13.44
C PHE A 290 6.49 -13.68 13.02
N MET A 291 6.52 -12.59 12.25
CA MET A 291 5.32 -11.89 11.79
C MET A 291 4.67 -12.52 10.56
N LEU A 292 5.45 -13.10 9.64
CA LEU A 292 4.99 -13.62 8.34
C LEU A 292 4.61 -15.08 8.38
N VAL A 293 3.69 -15.40 9.30
CA VAL A 293 3.06 -16.72 9.39
C VAL A 293 1.86 -16.79 8.44
N VAL A 294 1.87 -17.79 7.56
CA VAL A 294 0.86 -17.97 6.53
C VAL A 294 -0.54 -18.18 7.13
N HIS A 295 -0.65 -19.04 8.13
CA HIS A 295 -1.92 -19.34 8.77
C HIS A 295 -2.33 -18.21 9.73
N PRO A 296 -3.45 -17.52 9.50
CA PRO A 296 -3.80 -16.32 10.27
C PRO A 296 -4.03 -16.59 11.75
N LYS A 297 -4.46 -17.80 12.13
CA LYS A 297 -4.67 -18.18 13.54
C LYS A 297 -3.36 -18.40 14.32
N GLU A 298 -2.28 -18.66 13.62
CA GLU A 298 -0.95 -18.86 14.19
C GLU A 298 -0.12 -17.57 14.15
N ARG A 299 -0.57 -16.59 13.37
CA ARG A 299 0.09 -15.29 13.23
C ARG A 299 -0.06 -14.47 14.53
N PRO A 300 1.01 -13.84 15.02
CA PRO A 300 0.93 -13.03 16.23
C PRO A 300 0.05 -11.81 16.01
N THR A 301 -0.59 -11.35 17.10
CA THR A 301 -1.25 -10.04 17.11
C THR A 301 -0.20 -8.92 17.15
N ALA A 302 -0.56 -7.70 16.76
CA ALA A 302 0.35 -6.55 16.87
C ALA A 302 0.87 -6.34 18.31
N SER A 303 0.02 -6.52 19.32
CA SER A 303 0.43 -6.43 20.73
C SER A 303 1.40 -7.55 21.11
N SER A 304 1.19 -8.76 20.59
CA SER A 304 2.09 -9.89 20.83
C SER A 304 3.44 -9.69 20.16
N VAL A 305 3.49 -9.06 18.97
CA VAL A 305 4.75 -8.67 18.31
C VAL A 305 5.52 -7.68 19.19
N LEU A 306 4.88 -6.60 19.64
CA LEU A 306 5.56 -5.59 20.47
C LEU A 306 6.09 -6.13 21.81
N GLN A 307 5.52 -7.24 22.29
CA GLN A 307 5.94 -7.90 23.54
C GLN A 307 6.89 -9.08 23.31
N SER A 308 7.20 -9.42 22.06
CA SER A 308 7.98 -10.62 21.76
C SER A 308 9.48 -10.41 21.97
N GLU A 309 10.18 -11.51 22.22
CA GLU A 309 11.64 -11.52 22.31
C GLU A 309 12.30 -11.07 21.00
N GLN A 310 11.69 -11.39 19.85
CA GLN A 310 12.18 -10.99 18.53
C GLN A 310 12.13 -9.47 18.36
N PHE A 311 11.05 -8.82 18.80
CA PHE A 311 10.95 -7.37 18.72
C PHE A 311 11.92 -6.68 19.68
N GLN A 312 12.04 -7.16 20.92
CA GLN A 312 13.00 -6.64 21.90
C GLN A 312 14.46 -6.81 21.45
N ALA A 313 14.79 -7.95 20.82
CA ALA A 313 16.12 -8.18 20.26
C ALA A 313 16.42 -7.22 19.09
N PHE A 314 15.43 -6.95 18.24
CA PHE A 314 15.55 -5.98 17.15
C PHE A 314 15.68 -4.54 17.66
N GLU A 315 14.87 -4.14 18.65
CA GLU A 315 14.93 -2.83 19.29
C GLU A 315 16.31 -2.59 19.89
N LYS A 316 16.82 -3.54 20.69
CA LYS A 316 18.18 -3.46 21.23
C LYS A 316 19.25 -3.35 20.15
N PHE A 317 19.12 -4.10 19.06
CA PHE A 317 20.07 -4.01 17.94
C PHE A 317 20.09 -2.60 17.31
N VAL A 318 18.92 -1.95 17.18
CA VAL A 318 18.82 -0.58 16.68
C VAL A 318 19.43 0.41 17.67
N ASP A 319 19.13 0.28 18.97
CA ASP A 319 19.70 1.14 20.02
C ASP A 319 21.24 1.06 20.06
N ASP A 320 21.77 -0.16 19.93
CA ASP A 320 23.22 -0.40 19.88
C ASP A 320 23.83 0.27 18.63
N LEU A 321 23.18 0.18 17.45
CA LEU A 321 23.64 0.85 16.23
C LEU A 321 23.67 2.37 16.36
N GLU A 322 22.62 2.97 16.93
CA GLU A 322 22.54 4.42 17.13
C GLU A 322 23.63 4.90 18.10
N SER A 323 23.85 4.16 19.18
CA SER A 323 24.89 4.47 20.17
C SER A 323 26.29 4.47 19.52
N HIS A 324 26.58 3.47 18.66
CA HIS A 324 27.85 3.42 17.93
C HIS A 324 27.98 4.52 16.87
N ALA A 325 26.88 4.95 16.23
CA ALA A 325 26.92 6.06 15.27
C ALA A 325 27.30 7.38 15.94
N VAL A 326 26.69 7.66 17.11
CA VAL A 326 26.99 8.84 17.93
C VAL A 326 28.43 8.84 18.42
N GLU A 327 28.94 7.71 18.90
CA GLU A 327 30.34 7.58 19.36
C GLU A 327 31.37 7.80 18.24
N ASN A 328 31.02 7.47 16.99
CA ASN A 328 31.89 7.65 15.84
C ASN A 328 31.67 8.98 15.09
N GLY A 329 30.81 9.87 15.60
CA GLY A 329 30.60 11.21 15.06
C GLY A 329 29.88 11.25 13.71
N PHE A 330 29.01 10.27 13.45
CA PHE A 330 28.14 10.23 12.27
C PHE A 330 26.79 10.89 12.50
#